data_AF-A0A428CN89-F1
#
_entry.id   AF-A0A428CN89-F1
#
_cell.length_a   1.000
_cell.length_b   1.000
_cell.length_c   1.000
_cell.angle_alpha   90.00
_cell.angle_beta   90.00
_cell.angle_gamma   90.00
#
_symmetry.space_group_name_H-M   'P 1'
#
loop_
_entity.id
_entity.type
_entity.pdbx_description
1 polymer ?
#
loop_
_entity_poly.entity_id
_entity_poly.type
_entity_poly.pdbx_seq_one_letter_code
_entity_poly.pdbx_strand_id
1 'polypeptide(L)'
;MLCLYELVSHHPELLVGERRRLYVCFKTKFRNRILDYIRKQESHKRRFDKEPYEEVSEISHRLGEKGLRLDDYYLFHELLKNYKASQSKEKQEQLDRLMGGECFKGRKALLGELRVVLSDFR
;
A
#
# COMPACT_ATOMS: atom_id res chain seq x y z
N MET A 1 19.78 14.32 16.37
CA MET A 1 21.02 14.90 16.94
C MET A 1 20.84 16.43 17.02
N LEU A 2 21.02 17.01 18.20
CA LEU A 2 20.69 18.41 18.49
C LEU A 2 21.85 19.33 18.04
N CYS A 3 21.58 20.26 17.11
CA CYS A 3 22.60 21.13 16.50
C CYS A 3 23.42 21.94 17.53
N LEU A 4 22.81 22.33 18.65
CA LEU A 4 23.49 23.06 19.72
C LEU A 4 24.48 22.17 20.47
N TYR A 5 24.08 20.94 20.76
CA TYR A 5 24.92 19.95 21.44
C TYR A 5 26.17 19.65 20.60
N GLU A 6 25.99 19.38 19.29
CA GLU A 6 27.13 19.18 18.38
C GLU A 6 28.10 20.37 18.37
N LEU A 7 27.57 21.59 18.29
CA LEU A 7 28.39 22.80 18.26
C LEU A 7 29.22 22.95 19.54
N VAL A 8 28.58 22.74 20.69
CA VAL A 8 29.20 22.89 22.01
C VAL A 8 30.18 21.75 22.31
N SER A 9 29.92 20.53 21.84
CA SER A 9 30.83 19.40 22.03
C SER A 9 32.14 19.56 21.25
N HIS A 10 32.12 20.21 20.09
CA HIS A 10 33.32 20.48 19.30
C HIS A 10 34.02 21.78 19.71
N HIS A 11 33.26 22.72 20.28
CA HIS A 11 33.73 24.05 20.67
C HIS A 11 33.26 24.40 22.08
N PRO A 12 33.78 23.71 23.12
CA PRO A 12 33.36 23.93 24.51
C PRO A 12 33.67 25.36 24.99
N GLU A 13 34.64 26.05 24.38
CA GLU A 13 34.98 27.44 24.65
C GLU A 13 33.80 28.41 24.43
N LEU A 14 32.83 28.05 23.60
CA LEU A 14 31.64 28.86 23.34
C LEU A 14 30.66 28.90 24.52
N LEU A 15 30.75 27.95 25.46
CA LEU A 15 29.95 27.98 26.69
C LEU A 15 30.52 28.93 27.74
N VAL A 16 31.84 29.06 27.78
CA VAL A 16 32.55 29.88 28.78
C VAL A 16 32.70 31.33 28.31
N GLY A 17 32.78 31.54 26.99
CA GLY A 17 32.89 32.86 26.38
C GLY A 17 31.59 33.67 26.31
N GLU A 18 31.63 34.77 25.56
CA GLU A 18 30.46 35.65 25.38
C GLU A 18 29.26 34.93 24.75
N ARG A 19 28.10 35.02 25.41
CA ARG A 19 26.83 34.45 24.91
C ARG A 19 26.48 34.90 23.49
N ARG A 20 26.88 36.12 23.10
CA ARG A 20 26.65 36.66 21.75
C ARG A 20 27.37 35.84 20.68
N ARG A 21 28.59 35.36 20.95
CA ARG A 21 29.36 34.53 20.02
C ARG A 21 28.71 33.16 19.84
N LEU A 22 28.29 32.52 20.94
CA LEU A 22 27.52 31.28 20.88
C LEU A 22 26.25 31.43 20.05
N TYR A 23 25.49 32.52 20.25
CA TYR A 23 24.27 32.79 19.50
C TYR A 23 24.52 32.92 17.98
N VAL A 24 25.53 33.69 17.57
CA VAL A 24 25.84 33.90 16.15
C VAL A 24 26.30 32.60 15.48
N CYS A 25 27.17 31.84 16.15
CA CYS A 25 27.65 30.55 15.66
C CYS A 25 26.50 29.53 15.55
N PHE A 26 25.66 29.44 16.59
CA PHE A 26 24.50 28.55 16.60
C PHE A 26 23.49 28.92 15.51
N LYS A 27 23.11 30.19 15.40
CA LYS A 27 22.15 30.67 14.38
C LYS A 27 22.60 30.29 12.98
N THR A 28 23.89 30.50 12.68
CA THR A 28 24.46 30.19 11.36
C THR A 28 24.48 28.68 11.10
N LYS A 29 24.98 27.87 12.05
CA LYS A 29 25.03 26.41 11.91
C LYS A 29 23.63 25.79 11.78
N PHE A 30 22.68 26.24 12.59
CA PHE A 30 21.30 25.78 12.53
C PHE A 30 20.64 26.11 11.20
N ARG A 31 20.75 27.37 10.73
CA ARG A 31 20.22 27.79 9.43
C ARG A 31 20.78 26.94 8.29
N ASN A 32 22.10 26.75 8.26
CA ASN A 32 22.75 25.97 7.22
C ASN A 32 22.30 24.51 7.24
N ARG A 33 22.17 23.92 8.42
CA ARG A 33 21.67 22.55 8.58
C ARG A 33 20.26 22.38 8.02
N ILE A 34 19.34 23.30 8.31
CA ILE A 34 17.98 23.27 7.74
C ILE A 34 18.02 23.38 6.21
N LEU A 35 18.80 24.32 5.67
CA LEU A 35 18.94 24.48 4.22
C LEU A 35 19.51 23.23 3.56
N ASP A 36 20.48 22.57 4.18
CA ASP A 36 21.06 21.34 3.66
C ASP A 36 20.07 20.16 3.70
N TYR A 37 19.23 20.08 4.74
CA TYR A 37 18.13 19.10 4.76
C TYR A 37 17.13 19.34 3.63
N ILE A 38 16.74 20.60 3.40
CA ILE A 38 15.81 20.96 2.31
C ILE A 38 16.45 20.62 0.95
N ARG A 39 17.72 20.98 0.72
CA ARG A 39 18.44 20.64 -0.51
C ARG A 39 18.57 19.14 -0.73
N LYS A 40 18.80 18.36 0.33
CA LYS A 40 18.80 16.89 0.24
C LYS A 40 17.43 16.37 -0.17
N GLN A 41 16.36 16.87 0.45
CA GLN A 41 14.99 16.51 0.06
C GLN A 41 14.68 16.88 -1.38
N GLU A 42 15.05 18.07 -1.83
CA GLU A 42 14.91 18.49 -3.24
C GLU A 42 15.74 17.62 -4.18
N SER A 43 16.97 17.26 -3.81
CA SER A 43 17.80 16.36 -4.60
C SER A 43 17.20 14.95 -4.69
N HIS A 44 16.56 14.47 -3.62
CA HIS A 44 15.84 13.19 -3.65
C HIS A 44 14.60 13.30 -4.55
N LYS A 45 13.82 14.38 -4.46
CA LYS A 45 12.70 14.65 -5.38
C LYS A 45 13.14 14.69 -6.84
N ARG A 46 14.25 15.36 -7.15
CA ARG A 46 14.84 15.38 -8.51
C ARG A 46 15.31 14.01 -9.01
N ARG A 47 15.53 13.02 -8.13
CA ARG A 47 15.79 11.64 -8.56
C ARG A 47 14.50 10.96 -8.99
N PHE A 48 13.41 11.19 -8.27
CA PHE A 48 12.08 10.72 -8.67
C PHE A 48 11.58 11.41 -9.94
N ASP A 49 11.82 12.71 -10.12
CA ASP A 49 11.50 13.44 -11.36
C ASP A 49 12.34 13.00 -12.57
N LYS A 50 13.33 12.11 -12.39
CA LYS A 50 14.16 11.54 -13.46
C LYS A 50 13.80 10.13 -13.85
N GLU A 51 12.97 9.43 -13.07
CA GLU A 51 12.48 8.14 -13.50
C GLU A 51 11.49 8.38 -14.65
N PRO A 52 11.69 7.74 -15.82
CA PRO A 52 10.66 7.77 -16.85
C PRO A 52 9.37 7.21 -16.24
N TYR A 53 8.23 7.77 -16.65
CA TYR A 53 6.94 7.23 -16.28
C TYR A 53 6.88 5.76 -16.73
N GLU A 54 7.00 4.83 -15.77
CA GLU A 54 6.71 3.41 -16.00
C GLU A 54 5.19 3.26 -15.94
N GLU A 55 4.58 2.76 -17.02
CA GLU A 55 3.16 2.49 -16.96
C GLU A 55 2.87 1.40 -15.93
N VAL A 56 1.82 1.60 -15.14
CA VAL A 56 1.33 0.58 -14.19
C VAL A 56 1.01 -0.74 -14.91
N SER A 57 0.65 -0.68 -16.20
CA SER A 57 0.43 -1.83 -17.07
C SER A 57 1.72 -2.66 -17.30
N GLU A 58 2.88 -2.00 -17.40
CA GLU A 58 4.18 -2.64 -17.60
C GLU A 58 4.69 -3.35 -16.34
N ILE A 59 4.31 -2.92 -15.13
CA ILE A 59 4.69 -3.57 -13.87
C ILE A 59 3.62 -4.51 -13.30
N SER A 60 2.41 -4.51 -13.85
CA SER A 60 1.29 -5.35 -13.42
C SER A 60 1.64 -6.84 -13.41
N HIS A 61 2.43 -7.32 -14.37
CA HIS A 61 2.88 -8.72 -14.41
C HIS A 61 3.86 -9.12 -13.28
N ARG A 62 4.50 -8.13 -12.62
CA ARG A 62 5.42 -8.36 -11.48
C ARG A 62 4.69 -8.30 -10.14
N LEU A 63 3.53 -7.67 -10.10
CA LEU A 63 2.62 -7.73 -8.97
C LEU A 63 1.94 -9.10 -9.05
N GLY A 64 2.30 -10.02 -8.15
CA GLY A 64 1.57 -11.26 -8.00
C GLY A 64 0.14 -10.97 -7.52
N GLU A 65 -0.75 -10.64 -8.45
CA GLU A 65 -2.16 -10.39 -8.15
C GLU A 65 -2.75 -11.66 -7.55
N LYS A 66 -3.15 -11.58 -6.27
CA LYS A 66 -3.88 -12.66 -5.58
C LYS A 66 -5.36 -12.70 -6.03
N GLY A 67 -5.67 -12.20 -7.23
CA GLY A 67 -7.03 -12.01 -7.75
C GLY A 67 -7.25 -12.75 -9.06
N LEU A 68 -8.52 -12.88 -9.44
CA LEU A 68 -8.91 -13.35 -10.77
C LEU A 68 -8.60 -12.26 -11.80
N ARG A 69 -8.17 -12.65 -13.00
CA ARG A 69 -8.06 -11.73 -14.14
C ARG A 69 -9.47 -11.21 -14.49
N LEU A 70 -9.57 -10.08 -15.18
CA LEU A 70 -10.86 -9.49 -15.52
C LEU A 70 -11.75 -10.43 -16.33
N ASP A 71 -11.16 -11.18 -17.26
CA ASP A 71 -11.86 -12.17 -18.08
C ASP A 71 -12.38 -13.34 -17.22
N ASP A 72 -11.51 -13.86 -16.33
CA ASP A 72 -11.87 -14.91 -15.38
C ASP A 72 -12.98 -14.44 -14.42
N TYR A 73 -12.91 -13.18 -13.98
CA TYR A 73 -13.92 -12.55 -13.13
C TYR A 73 -15.28 -12.46 -13.83
N TYR A 74 -15.30 -12.08 -15.10
CA TYR A 74 -16.53 -12.03 -15.90
C TYR A 74 -17.13 -13.43 -16.06
N LEU A 75 -16.31 -14.39 -16.48
CA LEU A 75 -16.73 -15.78 -16.67
C LEU A 75 -17.28 -16.38 -15.38
N PHE A 76 -16.64 -16.09 -14.23
CA PHE A 76 -17.09 -16.54 -12.92
C PHE A 76 -18.49 -16.02 -12.58
N HIS A 77 -18.75 -14.72 -12.82
CA HIS A 77 -20.06 -14.13 -12.55
C HIS A 77 -21.14 -14.66 -13.51
N GLU A 78 -20.80 -14.89 -14.77
CA GLU A 78 -21.73 -15.46 -15.74
C GLU A 78 -22.13 -16.89 -15.36
N LEU A 79 -21.15 -17.73 -15.01
CA LEU A 79 -21.40 -19.10 -14.56
C LEU A 79 -22.25 -19.14 -13.28
N LEU A 80 -21.97 -18.27 -12.31
CA LEU A 80 -22.79 -18.16 -11.11
C LEU A 80 -24.23 -17.70 -11.41
N LYS A 81 -24.40 -16.76 -12.33
CA LYS A 81 -25.72 -16.26 -12.74
C LYS A 81 -26.53 -17.37 -13.41
N ASN A 82 -25.90 -18.13 -14.30
CA ASN A 82 -26.52 -19.27 -15.00
C ASN A 82 -26.88 -20.39 -14.01
N TYR A 83 -25.96 -20.72 -13.10
CA TYR A 83 -26.22 -21.68 -12.04
C TYR A 83 -27.41 -21.22 -11.18
N LYS A 84 -27.41 -19.99 -10.67
CA LYS A 84 -28.50 -19.43 -9.85
C LYS A 84 -29.85 -19.50 -10.58
N ALA A 85 -29.90 -19.16 -11.87
CA ALA A 85 -31.12 -19.21 -12.67
C ALA A 85 -31.68 -20.63 -12.84
N SER A 86 -30.81 -21.65 -12.88
CA SER A 86 -31.20 -23.07 -12.99
C SER A 86 -31.66 -23.72 -11.68
N GLN A 87 -31.48 -23.05 -10.53
CA GLN A 87 -31.79 -23.61 -9.21
C GLN A 87 -33.19 -23.25 -8.71
N SER A 88 -33.69 -24.01 -7.72
CA SER A 88 -34.92 -23.71 -6.99
C SER A 88 -34.79 -22.44 -6.13
N LYS A 89 -35.91 -21.78 -5.80
CA LYS A 89 -35.94 -20.57 -4.97
C LYS A 89 -35.20 -20.74 -3.63
N GLU A 90 -35.36 -21.89 -2.97
CA GLU A 90 -34.65 -22.20 -1.72
C GLU A 90 -33.13 -22.25 -1.89
N LYS A 91 -32.64 -22.83 -3.00
CA LYS A 91 -31.20 -22.87 -3.31
C LYS A 91 -30.67 -21.50 -3.72
N GLN A 92 -31.47 -20.68 -4.39
CA GLN A 92 -31.11 -19.30 -4.71
C GLN A 92 -30.89 -18.47 -3.43
N GLU A 93 -31.77 -18.60 -2.44
CA GLU A 93 -31.60 -17.96 -1.13
C GLU A 93 -30.35 -18.48 -0.40
N GLN A 94 -30.08 -19.78 -0.45
CA GLN A 94 -28.85 -20.35 0.12
C GLN A 94 -27.57 -19.82 -0.56
N LEU A 95 -27.60 -19.60 -1.87
CA LEU A 95 -26.50 -18.97 -2.60
C LEU A 95 -26.31 -17.52 -2.20
N ASP A 96 -27.38 -16.74 -2.06
CA ASP A 96 -27.29 -15.34 -1.64
C ASP A 96 -26.72 -15.24 -0.22
N ARG A 97 -27.14 -16.14 0.68
CA ARG A 97 -26.56 -16.27 2.03
C ARG A 97 -25.09 -16.70 2.01
N LEU A 98 -24.70 -17.58 1.07
CA LEU A 98 -23.31 -17.98 0.88
C LEU A 98 -22.43 -16.80 0.43
N MET A 99 -22.91 -16.01 -0.54
CA MET A 99 -22.21 -14.82 -1.03
C MET A 99 -22.11 -13.73 0.04
N GLY A 100 -23.11 -13.63 0.93
CA GLY A 100 -23.08 -12.77 2.12
C GLY A 100 -22.17 -13.27 3.26
N GLY A 101 -21.58 -14.47 3.12
CA GLY A 101 -20.67 -15.05 4.12
C GLY A 101 -21.36 -15.76 5.29
N GLU A 102 -22.69 -15.90 5.26
CA GLU A 102 -23.47 -16.45 6.36
C GLU A 102 -23.29 -17.96 6.56
N CYS A 103 -23.50 -18.43 7.80
CA CYS A 103 -23.53 -19.84 8.13
C CYS A 103 -24.95 -20.40 8.04
N PHE A 104 -25.13 -21.49 7.29
CA PHE A 104 -26.42 -22.19 7.16
C PHE A 104 -26.25 -23.70 7.01
N LYS A 105 -27.30 -24.45 7.35
CA LYS A 105 -27.32 -25.92 7.21
C LYS A 105 -27.25 -26.28 5.72
N GLY A 106 -26.30 -27.13 5.33
CA GLY A 106 -26.07 -27.51 3.93
C GLY A 106 -24.99 -26.72 3.19
N ARG A 107 -24.34 -25.73 3.84
CA ARG A 107 -23.25 -24.93 3.23
C ARG A 107 -22.14 -25.76 2.60
N LYS A 108 -21.69 -26.83 3.29
CA LYS A 108 -20.62 -27.71 2.77
C LYS A 108 -21.05 -28.47 1.51
N ALA A 109 -22.33 -28.87 1.42
CA ALA A 109 -22.87 -29.53 0.24
C ALA A 109 -22.93 -28.55 -0.93
N LEU A 110 -23.42 -27.33 -0.71
CA LEU A 110 -23.47 -26.28 -1.73
C LEU A 110 -22.07 -25.91 -2.26
N LEU A 111 -21.07 -25.81 -1.37
CA LEU A 111 -19.68 -25.61 -1.78
C LEU A 111 -19.13 -26.79 -2.60
N GLY A 112 -19.56 -28.01 -2.31
CA GLY A 112 -19.22 -29.19 -3.10
C GLY A 112 -19.81 -29.12 -4.51
N GLU A 113 -21.09 -28.74 -4.64
CA GLU A 113 -21.76 -28.53 -5.93
C GLU A 113 -21.06 -27.42 -6.74
N LEU A 114 -20.80 -26.26 -6.11
CA LEU A 114 -20.12 -25.14 -6.75
C LEU A 114 -18.72 -25.49 -7.23
N ARG A 115 -18.01 -26.41 -6.55
CA ARG A 115 -16.69 -26.88 -6.98
C ARG A 115 -16.73 -27.64 -8.30
N VAL A 116 -17.84 -28.33 -8.59
CA VAL A 116 -18.03 -29.04 -9.87
C VAL A 116 -18.37 -28.03 -10.97
N VAL A 117 -19.27 -27.09 -10.67
CA VAL A 117 -19.70 -26.04 -11.61
C VAL A 117 -18.55 -25.10 -11.99
N LEU A 118 -17.67 -24.78 -11.03
CA LEU A 118 -16.52 -23.89 -11.21
C LEU A 118 -15.21 -24.67 -11.41
N SER A 119 -15.30 -25.87 -11.97
CA SER A 119 -14.11 -26.73 -12.18
C SER A 119 -13.05 -26.11 -13.08
N ASP A 120 -13.45 -25.18 -13.96
CA ASP A 120 -12.58 -24.45 -14.88
C ASP A 120 -11.66 -23.41 -14.18
N PHE A 121 -11.95 -23.02 -12.93
CA PHE A 121 -11.16 -22.03 -12.16
C PHE A 121 -10.16 -22.64 -11.18
N ARG A 122 -9.79 -23.91 -11.36
CA ARG A 122 -9.03 -24.68 -10.39
C ARG A 122 -7.51 -24.56 -10.52
#